data_AF-A0A3D4HUM5-F1
#
_entry.id   AF-A0A3D4HUM5-F1
#
_cell.length_a   1.000
_cell.length_b   1.000
_cell.length_c   1.000
_cell.angle_alpha   90.00
_cell.angle_beta   90.00
_cell.angle_gamma   90.00
#
_symmetry.space_group_name_H-M   'P 1'
#
loop_
_entity.id
_entity.type
_entity.pdbx_description
1 polymer ?
#
loop_
_entity_poly.entity_id
_entity_poly.type
_entity_poly.pdbx_seq_one_letter_code
_entity_poly.pdbx_strand_id
1 'polypeptide(L)'
;MQQCLYAILLESANEVTYAVAEHVGGTIENFAKMMNERAKSIGVKNTNFTNPHGLPDKNHYTCAYDMALITREAMKNETFRKIFATRTYQIPPTNIQKETRYLRNHHRFVLRQEYRYDDCIGGKTGYTSQAKFTLVSVAKRGDLELICVIMKDDSTSHQYTDTKALFDYGFDNFSIYPINELENPGMLEASPMFTRFNPLLSKTESPIITDENGYLVLPNSASFEDAVKNISFSPAPEDKEGNNIIGKISYTYMGKYVGGANILLNNVEKLTLETKKLNIDNPTKDPKDASGSKPIGHLYPIVLGIIGGIFILILGLYYIFVERPRLKRRRAYYKKRANRRMHNDEFRDL
;
A
#
# COMPACT_ATOMS: atom_id res chain seq x y z
N MET A 1 -23.02 -17.11 21.94
CA MET A 1 -22.49 -16.06 21.05
C MET A 1 -22.34 -16.53 19.60
N GLN A 2 -21.49 -17.51 19.27
CA GLN A 2 -21.27 -17.92 17.87
C GLN A 2 -22.55 -18.28 17.09
N GLN A 3 -23.45 -19.06 17.68
CA GLN A 3 -24.75 -19.40 17.08
C GLN A 3 -25.60 -18.14 16.76
N CYS A 4 -25.50 -17.11 17.59
CA CYS A 4 -26.16 -15.83 17.35
C CYS A 4 -25.57 -15.13 16.11
N LEU A 5 -24.25 -15.14 15.95
CA LEU A 5 -23.60 -14.56 14.77
C LEU A 5 -24.02 -15.26 13.47
N TYR A 6 -24.20 -16.59 13.49
CA TYR A 6 -24.78 -17.32 12.36
C TYR A 6 -26.21 -16.86 12.07
N ALA A 7 -27.07 -16.72 13.08
CA ALA A 7 -28.44 -16.23 12.88
C ALA A 7 -28.48 -14.80 12.31
N ILE A 8 -27.61 -13.91 12.78
CA ILE A 8 -27.52 -12.54 12.29
C ILE A 8 -27.08 -12.52 10.81
N LEU A 9 -26.02 -13.26 10.46
CA LEU A 9 -25.45 -13.18 9.11
C LEU A 9 -26.24 -13.98 8.07
N LEU A 10 -26.80 -15.15 8.41
CA LEU A 10 -27.52 -15.99 7.45
C LEU A 10 -28.98 -15.54 7.28
N GLU A 11 -29.69 -15.35 8.40
CA GLU A 11 -31.14 -15.07 8.42
C GLU A 11 -31.47 -13.59 8.59
N SER A 12 -30.48 -12.73 8.88
CA SER A 12 -30.75 -11.33 9.22
C SER A 12 -31.68 -11.19 10.44
N ALA A 13 -31.52 -12.07 11.44
CA ALA A 13 -32.39 -12.14 12.61
C ALA A 13 -32.27 -10.88 13.50
N ASN A 14 -33.25 -9.99 13.41
CA ASN A 14 -33.23 -8.68 14.10
C ASN A 14 -33.28 -8.85 15.62
N GLU A 15 -34.10 -9.77 16.13
CA GLU A 15 -34.25 -10.06 17.55
C GLU A 15 -32.96 -10.59 18.17
N VAL A 16 -32.21 -11.43 17.44
CA VAL A 16 -30.90 -11.92 17.87
C VAL A 16 -29.88 -10.79 17.84
N THR A 17 -29.98 -9.90 16.86
CA THR A 17 -29.12 -8.72 16.73
C THR A 17 -29.31 -7.76 17.91
N TYR A 18 -30.55 -7.53 18.36
CA TYR A 18 -30.86 -6.81 19.59
C TYR A 18 -30.21 -7.45 20.81
N ALA A 19 -30.44 -8.75 21.04
CA ALA A 19 -29.91 -9.46 22.20
C ALA A 19 -28.36 -9.45 22.24
N VAL A 20 -27.70 -9.60 21.08
CA VAL A 20 -26.24 -9.50 20.98
C VAL A 20 -25.76 -8.09 21.28
N ALA A 21 -26.45 -7.07 20.76
CA ALA A 21 -26.10 -5.67 21.00
C ALA A 21 -26.23 -5.28 22.48
N GLU A 22 -27.31 -5.69 23.16
CA GLU A 22 -27.48 -5.49 24.60
C GLU A 22 -26.41 -6.21 25.40
N HIS A 23 -26.08 -7.47 25.04
CA HIS A 23 -25.04 -8.23 25.73
C HIS A 23 -23.66 -7.58 25.62
N VAL A 24 -23.32 -7.00 24.46
CA VAL A 24 -22.00 -6.42 24.19
C VAL A 24 -21.90 -4.97 24.65
N GLY A 25 -22.91 -4.15 24.37
CA GLY A 25 -22.93 -2.71 24.66
C GLY A 25 -23.62 -2.33 25.96
N GLY A 26 -24.27 -3.28 26.65
CA GLY A 26 -25.14 -3.02 27.81
C GLY A 26 -26.50 -2.43 27.43
N THR A 27 -26.54 -1.53 26.44
CA THR A 27 -27.76 -1.01 25.82
C THR A 27 -27.59 -0.89 24.31
N ILE A 28 -28.70 -0.71 23.60
CA ILE A 28 -28.71 -0.53 22.15
C ILE A 28 -28.03 0.78 21.73
N GLU A 29 -28.23 1.85 22.48
CA GLU A 29 -27.62 3.16 22.23
C GLU A 29 -26.09 3.09 22.36
N ASN A 30 -25.62 2.40 23.41
CA ASN A 30 -24.19 2.19 23.63
C ASN A 30 -23.58 1.34 22.51
N PHE A 31 -24.27 0.27 22.09
CA PHE A 31 -23.79 -0.55 20.98
C PHE A 31 -23.75 0.25 19.66
N ALA A 32 -24.77 1.05 19.35
CA ALA A 32 -24.76 1.94 18.19
C ALA A 32 -23.60 2.95 18.24
N LYS A 33 -23.29 3.49 19.42
CA LYS A 33 -22.10 4.33 19.62
C LYS A 33 -20.81 3.57 19.29
N MET A 34 -20.66 2.34 19.78
CA MET A 34 -19.51 1.48 19.46
C MET A 34 -19.40 1.19 17.96
N MET A 35 -20.52 0.94 17.27
CA MET A 35 -20.53 0.76 15.80
C MET A 35 -19.98 2.01 15.08
N ASN A 36 -20.43 3.20 15.49
CA ASN A 36 -19.99 4.46 14.88
C ASN A 36 -18.54 4.80 15.22
N GLU A 37 -18.09 4.55 16.45
CA GLU A 37 -16.69 4.72 16.85
C GLU A 37 -15.77 3.80 16.04
N ARG A 38 -16.17 2.54 15.88
CA ARG A 38 -15.43 1.58 15.06
C ARG A 38 -15.40 1.99 13.59
N ALA A 39 -16.53 2.41 13.03
CA ALA A 39 -16.61 2.90 11.65
C ALA A 39 -15.67 4.10 11.45
N LYS A 40 -15.73 5.10 12.33
CA LYS A 40 -14.84 6.27 12.29
C LYS A 40 -13.36 5.87 12.36
N SER A 41 -13.02 4.88 13.17
CA SER A 41 -11.63 4.39 13.32
C SER A 41 -11.03 3.84 12.01
N ILE A 42 -11.88 3.34 11.11
CA ILE A 42 -11.46 2.76 9.81
C ILE A 42 -11.65 3.72 8.63
N GLY A 43 -11.91 5.01 8.91
CA GLY A 43 -11.97 6.07 7.90
C GLY A 43 -13.31 6.20 7.17
N VAL A 44 -14.37 5.57 7.69
CA VAL A 44 -15.76 5.78 7.24
C VAL A 44 -16.20 7.20 7.61
N LYS A 45 -16.86 7.90 6.67
CA LYS A 45 -17.17 9.34 6.82
C LYS A 45 -18.63 9.71 6.64
N ASN A 46 -19.39 8.94 5.88
CA ASN A 46 -20.75 9.24 5.45
C ASN A 46 -21.73 8.18 5.95
N THR A 47 -21.53 7.72 7.18
CA THR A 47 -22.32 6.65 7.80
C THR A 47 -22.64 7.00 9.25
N ASN A 48 -23.88 6.74 9.65
CA ASN A 48 -24.32 6.78 11.04
C ASN A 48 -25.28 5.61 11.29
N PHE A 49 -24.96 4.79 12.29
CA PHE A 49 -25.80 3.71 12.76
C PHE A 49 -26.55 4.13 14.02
N THR A 50 -27.86 3.94 14.03
CA THR A 50 -28.72 4.22 15.22
C THR A 50 -29.23 2.96 15.89
N ASN A 51 -29.10 1.82 15.22
CA ASN A 51 -29.59 0.53 15.67
C ASN A 51 -28.72 -0.58 15.06
N PRO A 52 -28.71 -1.79 15.64
CA PRO A 52 -27.76 -2.83 15.24
C PRO A 52 -28.22 -3.67 14.05
N HIS A 53 -29.50 -3.58 13.66
CA HIS A 53 -30.13 -4.47 12.66
C HIS A 53 -30.48 -3.79 11.32
N GLY A 54 -30.41 -2.45 11.24
CA GLY A 54 -30.63 -1.69 10.01
C GLY A 54 -32.09 -1.38 9.66
N LEU A 55 -33.02 -1.38 10.64
CA LEU A 55 -34.38 -0.89 10.35
C LEU A 55 -34.34 0.63 10.10
N PRO A 56 -35.27 1.17 9.29
CA PRO A 56 -35.27 2.58 8.92
C PRO A 56 -35.33 3.52 10.12
N ASP A 57 -34.41 4.47 10.14
CA ASP A 57 -34.42 5.64 11.01
C ASP A 57 -33.80 6.79 10.22
N LYS A 58 -34.28 8.03 10.43
CA LYS A 58 -33.85 9.19 9.64
C LYS A 58 -32.35 9.48 9.77
N ASN A 59 -31.77 9.13 10.91
CA ASN A 59 -30.35 9.28 11.19
C ASN A 59 -29.58 7.99 10.87
N HIS A 60 -30.22 6.91 10.40
CA HIS A 60 -29.54 5.68 10.00
C HIS A 60 -29.23 5.70 8.51
N TYR A 61 -27.97 5.97 8.16
CA TYR A 61 -27.55 6.10 6.76
C TYR A 61 -26.13 5.60 6.55
N THR A 62 -25.81 5.27 5.31
CA THR A 62 -24.48 4.86 4.84
C THR A 62 -24.37 5.10 3.34
N CYS A 63 -23.20 4.87 2.75
CA CYS A 63 -22.97 4.93 1.31
C CYS A 63 -22.18 3.70 0.83
N ALA A 64 -22.18 3.46 -0.49
CA ALA A 64 -21.57 2.26 -1.06
C ALA A 64 -20.08 2.13 -0.71
N TYR A 65 -19.35 3.25 -0.76
CA TYR A 65 -17.92 3.28 -0.42
C TYR A 65 -17.66 2.96 1.05
N ASP A 66 -18.43 3.55 1.98
CA ASP A 66 -18.27 3.28 3.40
C ASP A 66 -18.60 1.83 3.75
N MET A 67 -19.64 1.26 3.14
CA MET A 67 -19.98 -0.15 3.34
C MET A 67 -18.88 -1.08 2.80
N ALA A 68 -18.20 -0.71 1.70
CA ALA A 68 -17.04 -1.43 1.21
C ALA A 68 -15.87 -1.37 2.21
N LEU A 69 -15.63 -0.21 2.86
CA LEU A 69 -14.61 -0.09 3.92
C LEU A 69 -14.96 -0.96 5.15
N ILE A 70 -16.21 -0.95 5.59
CA ILE A 70 -16.70 -1.76 6.71
C ILE A 70 -16.53 -3.25 6.39
N THR A 71 -16.92 -3.67 5.19
CA THR A 71 -16.78 -5.05 4.74
C THR A 71 -15.31 -5.45 4.66
N ARG A 72 -14.45 -4.60 4.10
CA ARG A 72 -13.00 -4.84 4.05
C ARG A 72 -12.40 -5.05 5.44
N GLU A 73 -12.84 -4.26 6.42
CA GLU A 73 -12.38 -4.45 7.80
C GLU A 73 -12.91 -5.75 8.42
N ALA A 74 -14.21 -6.04 8.23
CA ALA A 74 -14.81 -7.27 8.75
C ALA A 74 -14.16 -8.54 8.16
N MET A 75 -13.77 -8.49 6.88
CA MET A 75 -13.11 -9.58 6.18
C MET A 75 -11.68 -9.86 6.67
N LYS A 76 -11.08 -9.03 7.52
CA LYS A 76 -9.82 -9.37 8.21
C LYS A 76 -10.02 -10.39 9.34
N ASN A 77 -11.26 -10.60 9.79
CA ASN A 77 -11.57 -11.56 10.83
C ASN A 77 -11.96 -12.91 10.22
N GLU A 78 -11.14 -13.94 10.42
CA GLU A 78 -11.37 -15.29 9.88
C GLU A 78 -12.69 -15.93 10.35
N THR A 79 -13.15 -15.61 11.56
CA THR A 79 -14.46 -16.09 12.05
C THR A 79 -15.59 -15.43 11.27
N PHE A 80 -15.50 -14.12 11.01
CA PHE A 80 -16.47 -13.42 10.17
C PHE A 80 -16.47 -14.02 8.76
N ARG A 81 -15.31 -14.15 8.12
CA ARG A 81 -15.17 -14.76 6.77
C ARG A 81 -15.87 -16.11 6.67
N LYS A 82 -15.63 -17.00 7.64
CA LYS A 82 -16.25 -18.32 7.69
C LYS A 82 -17.78 -18.24 7.75
N ILE A 83 -18.32 -17.41 8.64
CA ILE A 83 -19.77 -17.30 8.80
C ILE A 83 -20.40 -16.65 7.56
N PHE A 84 -19.76 -15.62 7.02
CA PHE A 84 -20.19 -14.87 5.84
C PHE A 84 -20.29 -15.74 4.58
N ALA A 85 -19.42 -16.75 4.47
CA ALA A 85 -19.41 -17.76 3.41
C ALA A 85 -20.39 -18.92 3.63
N THR A 86 -20.94 -19.07 4.84
CA THR A 86 -21.68 -20.27 5.20
C THR A 86 -23.03 -20.32 4.48
N ARG A 87 -23.32 -21.44 3.81
CA ARG A 87 -24.58 -21.68 3.09
C ARG A 87 -25.75 -21.96 4.05
N THR A 88 -25.51 -22.84 5.01
CA THR A 88 -26.52 -23.29 5.98
C THR A 88 -25.87 -23.59 7.32
N TYR A 89 -26.59 -23.38 8.41
CA TYR A 89 -26.13 -23.70 9.76
C TYR A 89 -27.26 -24.33 10.57
N GLN A 90 -26.95 -25.22 11.50
CA GLN A 90 -27.94 -25.85 12.37
C GLN A 90 -27.66 -25.48 13.81
N ILE A 91 -28.65 -24.89 14.49
CA ILE A 91 -28.59 -24.69 15.93
C ILE A 91 -29.27 -25.90 16.59
N PRO A 92 -28.55 -26.70 17.39
CA PRO A 92 -29.10 -27.90 18.01
C PRO A 92 -30.18 -27.56 19.05
N PRO A 93 -30.99 -28.54 19.48
CA PRO A 93 -31.93 -28.37 20.59
C PRO A 93 -31.26 -27.81 21.84
N THR A 94 -32.01 -27.04 22.62
CA THR A 94 -31.62 -26.53 23.94
C THR A 94 -32.56 -27.06 25.01
N ASN A 95 -32.28 -26.72 26.27
CA ASN A 95 -33.18 -27.01 27.39
C ASN A 95 -34.57 -26.34 27.27
N ILE A 96 -34.72 -25.32 26.43
CA ILE A 96 -35.98 -24.59 26.23
C ILE A 96 -36.58 -24.90 24.86
N GLN A 97 -35.76 -25.00 23.81
CA GLN A 97 -36.23 -25.27 22.45
C GLN A 97 -35.82 -26.67 21.99
N LYS A 98 -36.79 -27.56 21.90
CA LYS A 98 -36.57 -29.01 21.66
C LYS A 98 -36.23 -29.35 20.22
N GLU A 99 -36.57 -28.48 19.26
CA GLU A 99 -36.34 -28.72 17.84
C GLU A 99 -35.04 -28.07 17.35
N THR A 100 -34.35 -28.74 16.42
CA THR A 100 -33.21 -28.15 15.69
C THR A 100 -33.71 -26.99 14.83
N ARG A 101 -32.97 -25.87 14.84
CA ARG A 101 -33.27 -24.70 14.00
C ARG A 101 -32.30 -24.67 12.83
N TYR A 102 -32.84 -24.59 11.62
CA TYR A 102 -32.07 -24.59 10.39
C TYR A 102 -31.99 -23.18 9.84
N LEU A 103 -30.78 -22.68 9.67
CA LEU A 103 -30.48 -21.38 9.08
C LEU A 103 -30.00 -21.56 7.65
N ARG A 104 -30.40 -20.67 6.74
CA ARG A 104 -30.07 -20.64 5.33
C ARG A 104 -29.67 -19.21 4.96
N ASN A 105 -28.52 -19.09 4.31
CA ASN A 105 -28.03 -17.78 3.89
C ASN A 105 -28.94 -17.14 2.84
N HIS A 106 -29.42 -15.92 3.08
CA HIS A 106 -30.24 -15.18 2.11
C HIS A 106 -29.49 -14.81 0.81
N HIS A 107 -28.16 -14.77 0.84
CA HIS A 107 -27.33 -14.40 -0.30
C HIS A 107 -27.39 -15.46 -1.41
N ARG A 108 -27.96 -15.12 -2.56
CA ARG A 108 -28.27 -16.10 -3.62
C ARG A 108 -27.03 -16.68 -4.28
N PHE A 109 -25.94 -15.92 -4.45
CA PHE A 109 -24.67 -16.48 -4.95
C PHE A 109 -24.13 -17.61 -4.07
N VAL A 110 -24.41 -17.58 -2.77
CA VAL A 110 -23.94 -18.58 -1.79
C VAL A 110 -24.92 -19.75 -1.70
N LEU A 111 -26.22 -19.46 -1.60
CA LEU A 111 -27.24 -20.48 -1.33
C LEU A 111 -27.77 -21.20 -2.57
N ARG A 112 -28.01 -20.47 -3.68
CA ARG A 112 -28.83 -20.94 -4.81
C ARG A 112 -27.98 -21.26 -6.03
N GLN A 113 -28.13 -22.48 -6.56
CA GLN A 113 -27.37 -22.92 -7.74
C GLN A 113 -27.66 -22.07 -8.98
N GLU A 114 -28.90 -21.62 -9.16
CA GLU A 114 -29.32 -20.79 -10.31
C GLU A 114 -28.63 -19.41 -10.37
N TYR A 115 -28.18 -18.90 -9.22
CA TYR A 115 -27.46 -17.63 -9.10
C TYR A 115 -25.97 -17.83 -8.84
N ARG A 116 -25.47 -19.07 -8.90
CA ARG A 116 -24.11 -19.37 -8.43
C ARG A 116 -23.07 -18.53 -9.18
N TYR A 117 -22.19 -17.91 -8.40
CA TYR A 117 -21.01 -17.22 -8.89
C TYR A 117 -19.80 -17.83 -8.20
N ASP A 118 -18.99 -18.60 -8.92
CA ASP A 118 -17.98 -19.49 -8.33
C ASP A 118 -16.91 -18.75 -7.52
N ASP A 119 -16.57 -17.53 -7.93
CA ASP A 119 -15.60 -16.69 -7.21
C ASP A 119 -16.18 -16.07 -5.92
N CYS A 120 -17.50 -16.17 -5.67
CA CYS A 120 -18.13 -15.54 -4.51
C CYS A 120 -17.73 -16.23 -3.20
N ILE A 121 -17.17 -15.45 -2.28
CA ILE A 121 -16.78 -15.94 -0.95
C ILE A 121 -17.82 -15.62 0.13
N GLY A 122 -18.76 -14.71 -0.13
CA GLY A 122 -19.82 -14.36 0.81
C GLY A 122 -20.50 -13.06 0.47
N GLY A 123 -21.56 -12.74 1.22
CA GLY A 123 -22.26 -11.47 1.04
C GLY A 123 -23.41 -11.28 2.02
N LYS A 124 -23.95 -10.06 2.04
CA LYS A 124 -25.13 -9.69 2.81
C LYS A 124 -26.15 -8.97 1.94
N THR A 125 -27.39 -9.44 2.01
CA THR A 125 -28.55 -8.81 1.37
C THR A 125 -29.21 -7.81 2.32
N GLY A 126 -29.84 -6.77 1.77
CA GLY A 126 -30.71 -5.86 2.49
C GLY A 126 -31.94 -5.47 1.66
N TYR A 127 -33.05 -5.24 2.36
CA TYR A 127 -34.25 -4.68 1.74
C TYR A 127 -35.07 -3.90 2.77
N THR A 128 -35.43 -2.67 2.40
CA THR A 128 -36.53 -1.93 3.02
C THR A 128 -37.26 -1.15 1.93
N SER A 129 -38.48 -0.68 2.19
CA SER A 129 -39.21 0.15 1.21
C SER A 129 -38.44 1.41 0.80
N GLN A 130 -37.63 1.97 1.71
CA GLN A 130 -36.81 3.17 1.49
C GLN A 130 -35.48 2.85 0.81
N ALA A 131 -34.78 1.80 1.25
CA ALA A 131 -33.47 1.42 0.73
C ALA A 131 -33.55 0.63 -0.58
N LYS A 132 -34.72 0.10 -0.92
CA LYS A 132 -34.94 -0.89 -1.99
C LYS A 132 -33.95 -2.06 -1.83
N PHE A 133 -33.54 -2.68 -2.92
CA PHE A 133 -32.64 -3.83 -2.89
C PHE A 133 -31.19 -3.35 -2.71
N THR A 134 -30.51 -3.91 -1.72
CA THR A 134 -29.09 -3.66 -1.47
C THR A 134 -28.34 -4.98 -1.35
N LEU A 135 -27.10 -4.98 -1.82
CA LEU A 135 -26.26 -6.16 -1.83
C LEU A 135 -24.81 -5.77 -1.59
N VAL A 136 -24.19 -6.41 -0.61
CA VAL A 136 -22.75 -6.44 -0.44
C VAL A 136 -22.29 -7.84 -0.77
N SER A 137 -21.36 -7.97 -1.70
CA SER A 137 -20.76 -9.25 -2.05
C SER A 137 -19.25 -9.13 -2.03
N VAL A 138 -18.58 -10.23 -1.70
CA VAL A 138 -17.14 -10.37 -1.84
C VAL A 138 -16.85 -11.55 -2.76
N ALA A 139 -15.92 -11.37 -3.67
CA ALA A 139 -15.46 -12.41 -4.57
C ALA A 139 -13.95 -12.39 -4.71
N LYS A 140 -13.34 -13.55 -4.96
CA LYS A 140 -11.89 -13.70 -5.13
C LYS A 140 -11.60 -14.54 -6.37
N ARG A 141 -10.77 -14.02 -7.28
CA ARG A 141 -10.26 -14.72 -8.46
C ARG A 141 -8.73 -14.57 -8.49
N GLY A 142 -8.01 -15.68 -8.34
CA GLY A 142 -6.56 -15.66 -8.12
C GLY A 142 -6.22 -14.89 -6.83
N ASP A 143 -5.29 -13.94 -6.92
CA ASP A 143 -4.86 -13.11 -5.79
C ASP A 143 -5.69 -11.84 -5.61
N LEU A 144 -6.56 -11.52 -6.57
CA LEU A 144 -7.43 -10.35 -6.51
C LEU A 144 -8.72 -10.69 -5.77
N GLU A 145 -8.99 -9.98 -4.69
CA GLU A 145 -10.25 -10.02 -3.95
C GLU A 145 -10.97 -8.68 -4.07
N LEU A 146 -12.23 -8.72 -4.52
CA LEU A 146 -13.05 -7.56 -4.78
C LEU A 146 -14.28 -7.54 -3.88
N ILE A 147 -14.67 -6.34 -3.46
CA ILE A 147 -15.92 -6.08 -2.74
C ILE A 147 -16.81 -5.26 -3.68
N CYS A 148 -18.02 -5.76 -3.94
CA CYS A 148 -19.03 -5.04 -4.70
C CYS A 148 -20.17 -4.63 -3.76
N VAL A 149 -20.61 -3.38 -3.87
CA VAL A 149 -21.73 -2.84 -3.10
C VAL A 149 -22.75 -2.22 -4.05
N ILE A 150 -23.93 -2.83 -4.13
CA ILE A 150 -25.10 -2.31 -4.83
C ILE A 150 -26.05 -1.71 -3.81
N MET A 151 -26.54 -0.50 -4.11
CA MET A 151 -27.53 0.19 -3.28
C MET A 151 -28.69 0.69 -4.13
N LYS A 152 -29.91 0.55 -3.58
CA LYS A 152 -31.14 1.08 -4.15
C LYS A 152 -31.47 0.54 -5.55
N ASP A 153 -31.21 -0.74 -5.75
CA ASP A 153 -31.57 -1.45 -6.97
C ASP A 153 -33.10 -1.67 -7.04
N ASP A 154 -33.64 -1.83 -8.24
CA ASP A 154 -35.08 -1.90 -8.51
C ASP A 154 -35.65 -3.31 -8.32
N SER A 155 -34.82 -4.35 -8.39
CA SER A 155 -35.26 -5.74 -8.30
C SER A 155 -34.20 -6.64 -7.68
N THR A 156 -34.65 -7.77 -7.12
CA THR A 156 -33.70 -8.77 -6.61
C THR A 156 -32.89 -9.42 -7.73
N SER A 157 -33.38 -9.45 -8.97
CA SER A 157 -32.64 -10.07 -10.07
C SER A 157 -31.52 -9.16 -10.56
N HIS A 158 -31.81 -7.88 -10.76
CA HIS A 158 -30.84 -6.90 -11.25
C HIS A 158 -29.65 -6.75 -10.29
N GLN A 159 -29.88 -6.70 -8.96
CA GLN A 159 -28.76 -6.61 -8.00
C GLN A 159 -27.72 -7.73 -8.16
N TYR A 160 -28.13 -8.94 -8.56
CA TYR A 160 -27.18 -10.04 -8.78
C TYR A 160 -26.55 -9.98 -10.17
N THR A 161 -27.32 -9.63 -11.21
CA THR A 161 -26.79 -9.43 -12.56
C THR A 161 -25.74 -8.32 -12.60
N ASP A 162 -26.03 -7.18 -11.97
CA ASP A 162 -25.15 -6.01 -11.92
C ASP A 162 -23.91 -6.28 -11.07
N THR A 163 -24.08 -6.96 -9.92
CA THR A 163 -22.95 -7.39 -9.09
C THR A 163 -22.01 -8.32 -9.87
N LYS A 164 -22.55 -9.28 -10.62
CA LYS A 164 -21.74 -10.17 -11.46
C LYS A 164 -20.98 -9.39 -12.53
N ALA A 165 -21.66 -8.48 -13.24
CA ALA A 165 -21.04 -7.65 -14.27
C ALA A 165 -19.90 -6.78 -13.72
N LEU A 166 -20.08 -6.18 -12.54
CA LEU A 166 -19.05 -5.38 -11.88
C LEU A 166 -17.85 -6.22 -11.42
N PHE A 167 -18.09 -7.42 -10.91
CA PHE A 167 -17.00 -8.32 -10.56
C PHE A 167 -16.22 -8.78 -11.79
N ASP A 168 -16.92 -9.24 -12.84
CA ASP A 168 -16.30 -9.67 -14.09
C ASP A 168 -15.48 -8.52 -14.69
N TYR A 169 -16.03 -7.30 -14.73
CA TYR A 169 -15.26 -6.12 -15.14
C TYR A 169 -14.00 -5.90 -14.30
N GLY A 170 -14.11 -5.98 -12.98
CA GLY A 170 -12.97 -5.80 -12.08
C GLY A 170 -11.88 -6.85 -12.28
N PHE A 171 -12.26 -8.13 -12.42
CA PHE A 171 -11.30 -9.22 -12.62
C PHE A 171 -10.68 -9.22 -14.02
N ASP A 172 -11.43 -8.85 -15.05
CA ASP A 172 -10.97 -8.91 -16.44
C ASP A 172 -10.09 -7.70 -16.81
N ASN A 173 -10.19 -6.60 -16.06
CA ASN A 173 -9.52 -5.33 -16.40
C ASN A 173 -8.47 -4.89 -15.39
N PHE A 174 -8.30 -5.56 -14.24
CA PHE A 174 -7.34 -5.15 -13.21
C PHE A 174 -6.47 -6.30 -12.72
N SER A 175 -5.23 -5.98 -12.39
CA SER A 175 -4.26 -6.91 -11.82
C SER A 175 -3.70 -6.36 -10.51
N ILE A 176 -3.39 -7.27 -9.58
CA ILE A 176 -2.76 -6.97 -8.30
C ILE A 176 -1.25 -7.18 -8.42
N TYR A 177 -0.48 -6.25 -7.86
CA TYR A 177 0.98 -6.31 -7.81
C TYR A 177 1.43 -6.25 -6.35
N PRO A 178 2.10 -7.30 -5.84
CA PRO A 178 2.63 -7.31 -4.48
C PRO A 178 3.84 -6.36 -4.38
N ILE A 179 3.78 -5.39 -3.47
CA ILE A 179 4.80 -4.33 -3.35
C ILE A 179 6.10 -4.87 -2.77
N ASN A 180 6.04 -5.87 -1.88
CA ASN A 180 7.22 -6.50 -1.30
C ASN A 180 8.14 -7.13 -2.36
N GLU A 181 7.58 -7.73 -3.41
CA GLU A 181 8.35 -8.30 -4.53
C GLU A 181 8.97 -7.22 -5.42
N LEU A 182 8.28 -6.08 -5.59
CA LEU A 182 8.72 -4.98 -6.44
C LEU A 182 9.74 -4.07 -5.78
N GLU A 183 9.62 -3.82 -4.47
CA GLU A 183 10.42 -2.86 -3.72
C GLU A 183 11.60 -3.47 -2.96
N ASN A 184 11.62 -4.80 -2.76
CA ASN A 184 12.75 -5.51 -2.18
C ASN A 184 13.48 -6.44 -3.18
N PRO A 185 13.93 -5.96 -4.37
CA PRO A 185 14.63 -6.80 -5.35
C PRO A 185 16.03 -7.25 -4.88
N GLY A 186 16.45 -6.90 -3.65
CA GLY A 186 17.75 -7.19 -3.05
C GLY A 186 18.05 -8.66 -2.75
N MET A 187 17.16 -9.60 -3.08
CA MET A 187 17.50 -11.03 -3.18
C MET A 187 18.19 -11.40 -4.51
N LEU A 188 18.29 -10.48 -5.47
CA LEU A 188 19.09 -10.67 -6.69
C LEU A 188 20.49 -10.06 -6.51
N GLU A 189 21.46 -10.97 -6.36
CA GLU A 189 22.93 -10.84 -6.34
C GLU A 189 23.52 -9.44 -6.04
N ALA A 190 23.84 -9.19 -4.76
CA ALA A 190 24.78 -8.15 -4.39
C ALA A 190 26.23 -8.66 -4.49
N SER A 191 27.12 -7.87 -5.10
CA SER A 191 28.55 -8.18 -5.16
C SER A 191 29.16 -8.22 -3.74
N PRO A 192 29.88 -9.28 -3.33
CA PRO A 192 30.25 -9.56 -1.94
C PRO A 192 31.27 -8.60 -1.29
N MET A 193 31.71 -7.55 -1.99
CA MET A 193 32.80 -6.69 -1.51
C MET A 193 32.36 -5.63 -0.48
N PHE A 194 31.09 -5.19 -0.47
CA PHE A 194 30.59 -4.14 0.44
C PHE A 194 29.65 -4.65 1.55
N THR A 195 29.12 -5.87 1.45
CA THR A 195 28.14 -6.44 2.40
C THR A 195 28.76 -7.06 3.64
N ARG A 196 30.08 -7.29 3.67
CA ARG A 196 30.77 -7.98 4.79
C ARG A 196 30.93 -7.15 6.07
N PHE A 197 30.80 -5.82 6.01
CA PHE A 197 31.24 -4.95 7.11
C PHE A 197 30.14 -4.08 7.74
N ASN A 198 28.89 -4.11 7.23
CA ASN A 198 27.78 -3.43 7.89
C ASN A 198 26.41 -4.03 7.47
N PRO A 199 25.64 -4.64 8.38
CA PRO A 199 24.27 -5.10 8.10
C PRO A 199 23.34 -3.98 7.62
N LEU A 200 23.57 -2.73 8.07
CA LEU A 200 22.84 -1.55 7.59
C LEU A 200 23.07 -1.24 6.10
N LEU A 201 24.13 -1.79 5.50
CA LEU A 201 24.49 -1.62 4.08
C LEU A 201 24.32 -2.93 3.29
N SER A 202 23.87 -4.00 3.95
CA SER A 202 23.54 -5.28 3.31
C SER A 202 22.21 -5.13 2.59
N LYS A 203 22.24 -5.11 1.24
CA LYS A 203 21.01 -5.05 0.43
C LYS A 203 20.14 -6.32 0.58
N THR A 204 20.74 -7.41 1.06
CA THR A 204 20.12 -8.70 1.39
C THR A 204 19.56 -8.77 2.82
N GLU A 205 20.00 -7.89 3.73
CA GLU A 205 19.56 -7.83 5.14
C GLU A 205 19.21 -6.38 5.53
N SER A 206 18.45 -5.68 4.68
CA SER A 206 17.99 -4.34 5.01
C SER A 206 17.10 -4.40 6.25
N PRO A 207 17.39 -3.62 7.32
CA PRO A 207 16.48 -3.51 8.45
C PRO A 207 15.20 -2.77 8.05
N ILE A 208 15.15 -2.15 6.87
CA ILE A 208 13.94 -1.50 6.35
C ILE A 208 13.33 -2.42 5.31
N ILE A 209 12.13 -2.92 5.58
CA ILE A 209 11.34 -3.77 4.67
C ILE A 209 9.95 -3.17 4.46
N THR A 210 9.27 -3.60 3.41
CA THR A 210 7.84 -3.34 3.22
C THR A 210 7.01 -4.47 3.82
N ASP A 211 5.84 -4.12 4.34
CA ASP A 211 4.84 -5.08 4.82
C ASP A 211 4.45 -6.05 3.69
N GLU A 212 4.40 -7.35 4.03
CA GLU A 212 4.05 -8.45 3.11
C GLU A 212 2.65 -8.32 2.52
N ASN A 213 1.74 -7.64 3.23
CA ASN A 213 0.37 -7.43 2.77
C ASN A 213 0.21 -6.18 1.88
N GLY A 214 1.31 -5.49 1.58
CA GLY A 214 1.30 -4.31 0.72
C GLY A 214 1.10 -4.68 -0.75
N TYR A 215 0.10 -4.11 -1.39
CA TYR A 215 -0.17 -4.30 -2.81
C TYR A 215 -0.61 -3.01 -3.49
N LEU A 216 -0.55 -3.01 -4.83
CA LEU A 216 -1.24 -2.05 -5.67
C LEU A 216 -2.09 -2.75 -6.73
N VAL A 217 -3.18 -2.11 -7.15
CA VAL A 217 -4.09 -2.61 -8.18
C VAL A 217 -4.10 -1.65 -9.35
N LEU A 218 -3.73 -2.12 -10.53
CA LEU A 218 -3.67 -1.32 -11.75
C LEU A 218 -4.57 -1.91 -12.84
N PRO A 219 -5.07 -1.07 -13.77
CA PRO A 219 -5.70 -1.60 -14.96
C PRO A 219 -4.68 -2.41 -15.77
N ASN A 220 -5.14 -3.45 -16.45
CA ASN A 220 -4.29 -4.36 -17.26
C ASN A 220 -3.56 -3.63 -18.42
N SER A 221 -3.97 -2.41 -18.74
CA SER A 221 -3.31 -1.54 -19.71
C SER A 221 -2.15 -0.72 -19.13
N ALA A 222 -1.91 -0.75 -17.82
CA ALA A 222 -0.87 0.00 -17.13
C ALA A 222 0.18 -0.93 -16.53
N SER A 223 1.42 -0.48 -16.55
CA SER A 223 2.56 -1.12 -15.91
C SER A 223 2.82 -0.53 -14.52
N PHE A 224 3.64 -1.21 -13.72
CA PHE A 224 4.05 -0.69 -12.42
C PHE A 224 4.78 0.65 -12.54
N GLU A 225 5.55 0.83 -13.60
CA GLU A 225 6.31 2.04 -13.91
C GLU A 225 5.41 3.27 -14.18
N ASP A 226 4.14 3.04 -14.55
CA ASP A 226 3.17 4.11 -14.77
C ASP A 226 2.61 4.68 -13.46
N ALA A 227 2.82 3.99 -12.33
CA ALA A 227 2.37 4.44 -11.03
C ALA A 227 3.37 5.39 -10.36
N VAL A 228 2.87 6.52 -9.85
CA VAL A 228 3.66 7.51 -9.13
C VAL A 228 3.81 7.08 -7.67
N LYS A 229 5.03 6.71 -7.28
CA LYS A 229 5.41 6.35 -5.92
C LYS A 229 5.59 7.58 -5.03
N ASN A 230 4.98 7.54 -3.85
CA ASN A 230 5.13 8.54 -2.79
C ASN A 230 5.51 7.85 -1.47
N ILE A 231 6.55 8.36 -0.81
CA ILE A 231 7.04 7.83 0.47
C ILE A 231 6.82 8.88 1.56
N SER A 232 6.23 8.47 2.68
CA SER A 232 6.06 9.31 3.87
C SER A 232 6.61 8.59 5.10
N PHE A 233 7.47 9.24 5.88
CA PHE A 233 7.97 8.70 7.13
C PHE A 233 7.19 9.25 8.33
N SER A 234 7.00 8.42 9.34
CA SER A 234 6.41 8.80 10.61
C SER A 234 7.48 9.44 11.50
N PRO A 235 7.16 10.52 12.25
CA PRO A 235 8.13 11.19 13.12
C PRO A 235 8.60 10.32 14.28
N ALA A 236 7.86 9.27 14.65
CA ALA A 236 8.26 8.23 15.57
C ALA A 236 7.72 6.87 15.09
N PRO A 237 8.41 5.74 15.38
CA PRO A 237 7.90 4.41 15.07
C PRO A 237 6.59 4.15 15.84
N GLU A 238 5.57 3.68 15.14
CA GLU A 238 4.37 3.11 15.77
C GLU A 238 4.56 1.60 15.88
N ASP A 239 4.59 1.08 17.11
CA ASP A 239 4.56 -0.37 17.35
C ASP A 239 3.11 -0.86 17.16
N LYS A 240 2.89 -1.62 16.08
CA LYS A 240 1.66 -2.36 15.87
C LYS A 240 2.01 -3.82 15.68
N GLU A 241 1.53 -4.66 16.60
CA GLU A 241 1.69 -6.12 16.52
C GLU A 241 3.17 -6.57 16.49
N GLY A 242 4.09 -5.83 17.12
CA GLY A 242 5.52 -6.15 17.15
C GLY A 242 6.29 -5.65 15.92
N ASN A 243 5.61 -4.98 14.98
CA ASN A 243 6.22 -4.38 13.80
C ASN A 243 6.42 -2.87 14.04
N ASN A 244 7.67 -2.43 14.03
CA ASN A 244 8.04 -1.01 14.13
C ASN A 244 7.73 -0.29 12.81
N ILE A 245 6.53 0.28 12.66
CA ILE A 245 6.14 1.01 11.46
C ILE A 245 6.80 2.39 11.48
N ILE A 246 7.69 2.65 10.52
CA ILE A 246 8.44 3.91 10.41
C ILE A 246 7.96 4.80 9.26
N GLY A 247 7.03 4.32 8.44
CA GLY A 247 6.48 5.09 7.33
C GLY A 247 5.53 4.29 6.46
N LYS A 248 5.21 4.87 5.31
CA LYS A 248 4.30 4.30 4.32
C LYS A 248 4.77 4.64 2.91
N ILE A 249 4.65 3.66 2.03
CA ILE A 249 4.72 3.83 0.57
C ILE A 249 3.28 3.86 0.05
N SER A 250 2.99 4.80 -0.84
CA SER A 250 1.71 4.90 -1.53
C SER A 250 1.92 5.14 -3.02
N TYR A 251 1.06 4.55 -3.84
CA TYR A 251 1.10 4.67 -5.29
C TYR A 251 -0.15 5.39 -5.77
N THR A 252 0.04 6.30 -6.73
CA THR A 252 -1.06 6.93 -7.45
C THR A 252 -0.94 6.71 -8.95
N TYR A 253 -2.06 6.42 -9.61
CA TYR A 253 -2.17 6.31 -11.07
C TYR A 253 -3.26 7.27 -11.55
N MET A 254 -2.93 8.12 -12.53
CA MET A 254 -3.82 9.21 -13.00
C MET A 254 -4.40 10.06 -11.86
N GLY A 255 -3.61 10.32 -10.81
CA GLY A 255 -4.01 11.09 -9.63
C GLY A 255 -4.95 10.35 -8.66
N LYS A 256 -5.19 9.04 -8.84
CA LYS A 256 -5.98 8.19 -7.93
C LYS A 256 -5.07 7.26 -7.13
N TYR A 257 -5.36 7.09 -5.85
CA TYR A 257 -4.68 6.11 -5.01
C TYR A 257 -4.99 4.69 -5.50
N VAL A 258 -3.95 3.89 -5.75
CA VAL A 258 -4.06 2.51 -6.27
C VAL A 258 -3.48 1.45 -5.35
N GLY A 259 -2.78 1.85 -4.29
CA GLY A 259 -2.17 0.89 -3.38
C GLY A 259 -1.03 1.46 -2.56
N GLY A 260 -0.45 0.62 -1.72
CA GLY A 260 0.63 1.00 -0.83
C GLY A 260 0.99 -0.09 0.17
N ALA A 261 2.11 0.13 0.86
CA ALA A 261 2.64 -0.77 1.87
C ALA A 261 3.15 0.06 3.07
N ASN A 262 3.08 -0.51 4.27
CA ASN A 262 3.79 0.07 5.41
C ASN A 262 5.29 -0.19 5.28
N ILE A 263 6.10 0.72 5.80
CA ILE A 263 7.56 0.57 5.91
C ILE A 263 7.85 0.13 7.33
N LEU A 264 8.45 -1.04 7.48
CA LEU A 264 8.75 -1.67 8.75
C LEU A 264 10.26 -1.62 9.02
N LEU A 265 10.61 -1.44 10.29
CA LEU A 265 11.97 -1.58 10.79
C LEU A 265 12.15 -2.97 11.44
N ASN A 266 12.72 -3.90 10.69
CA ASN A 266 13.10 -5.24 11.07
C ASN A 266 14.46 -5.27 11.81
N ASN A 267 14.63 -6.18 12.78
CA ASN A 267 15.90 -6.44 13.48
C ASN A 267 16.63 -5.21 14.06
N VAL A 268 16.00 -4.52 15.01
CA VAL A 268 16.75 -3.68 15.95
C VAL A 268 16.58 -4.25 17.35
N GLU A 269 17.29 -5.35 17.64
CA GLU A 269 17.84 -5.46 19.00
C GLU A 269 18.56 -4.14 19.25
N LYS A 270 18.15 -3.41 20.30
CA LYS A 270 18.65 -2.09 20.68
C LYS A 270 20.09 -1.89 20.19
N LEU A 271 20.26 -1.06 19.16
CA LEU A 271 21.56 -0.58 18.71
C LEU A 271 22.16 0.24 19.86
N THR A 272 22.80 -0.45 20.80
CA THR A 272 23.59 0.18 21.84
C THR A 272 24.86 0.64 21.16
N LEU A 273 24.95 1.92 20.85
CA LEU A 273 26.19 2.53 20.38
C LEU A 273 27.21 2.45 21.53
N GLU A 274 28.00 1.38 21.57
CA GLU A 274 29.20 1.36 22.40
C GLU A 274 30.20 2.34 21.81
N THR A 275 30.18 3.57 22.33
CA THR A 275 31.26 4.53 22.11
C THR A 275 32.48 4.07 22.88
N LYS A 276 33.27 3.17 22.29
CA LYS A 276 34.61 2.89 22.81
C LYS A 276 35.47 4.13 22.57
N LYS A 277 35.58 4.99 23.59
CA LYS A 277 36.60 6.05 23.61
C LYS A 277 37.96 5.37 23.52
N LEU A 278 38.65 5.56 22.39
CA LEU A 278 40.08 5.29 22.32
C LEU A 278 40.76 6.32 23.22
N ASN A 279 41.17 5.90 24.42
CA ASN A 279 42.05 6.69 25.28
C ASN A 279 43.42 6.75 24.60
N ILE A 280 43.67 7.83 23.89
CA ILE A 280 45.01 8.20 23.42
C ILE A 280 45.60 9.14 24.47
N ASP A 281 45.96 8.60 25.64
CA ASP A 281 46.68 9.38 26.67
C ASP A 281 47.64 8.47 27.44
N ASN A 282 48.82 8.26 26.85
CA ASN A 282 50.15 8.50 27.44
C ASN A 282 51.22 7.52 26.92
N PRO A 283 52.34 8.01 26.37
CA PRO A 283 53.47 7.20 25.96
C PRO A 283 54.43 6.98 27.13
N THR A 284 54.67 5.73 27.54
CA THR A 284 55.79 5.40 28.43
C THR A 284 56.51 4.11 28.02
N LYS A 285 57.63 4.31 27.33
CA LYS A 285 58.94 3.61 27.35
C LYS A 285 58.99 2.08 27.50
N ASP A 286 59.16 1.41 26.34
CA ASP A 286 60.10 0.33 25.94
C ASP A 286 60.80 -0.55 27.01
N PRO A 287 60.95 -1.86 26.72
CA PRO A 287 62.12 -2.28 25.93
C PRO A 287 61.87 -3.37 24.85
N LYS A 288 62.35 -3.03 23.64
CA LYS A 288 63.22 -3.79 22.71
C LYS A 288 62.80 -5.18 22.16
N ASP A 289 63.03 -5.25 20.85
CA ASP A 289 63.29 -6.42 19.99
C ASP A 289 62.09 -7.20 19.42
N ALA A 290 61.63 -6.78 18.23
CA ALA A 290 61.86 -7.56 17.01
C ALA A 290 61.44 -6.75 15.75
N SER A 291 62.39 -6.69 14.82
CA SER A 291 62.36 -5.99 13.55
C SER A 291 61.29 -6.48 12.56
N GLY A 292 60.72 -5.54 11.78
CA GLY A 292 60.43 -5.79 10.36
C GLY A 292 59.13 -5.25 9.78
N SER A 293 59.06 -3.96 9.44
CA SER A 293 58.39 -3.51 8.20
C SER A 293 58.77 -2.06 7.87
N LYS A 294 59.26 -1.81 6.65
CA LYS A 294 59.61 -0.47 6.13
C LYS A 294 58.32 0.32 5.81
N PRO A 295 58.24 1.63 6.10
CA PRO A 295 57.08 2.45 5.73
C PRO A 295 57.11 2.85 4.24
N ILE A 296 55.95 2.76 3.59
CA ILE A 296 55.68 3.15 2.20
C ILE A 296 55.62 4.68 2.14
N GLY A 297 56.77 5.32 1.86
CA GLY A 297 56.93 6.77 1.84
C GLY A 297 56.93 7.46 0.46
N HIS A 298 56.62 6.77 -0.64
CA HIS A 298 56.86 7.33 -1.99
C HIS A 298 55.67 7.39 -2.97
N LEU A 299 54.44 7.00 -2.60
CA LEU A 299 53.31 7.02 -3.55
C LEU A 299 52.53 8.35 -3.61
N TYR A 300 52.57 9.18 -2.56
CA TYR A 300 51.80 10.43 -2.50
C TYR A 300 52.12 11.46 -3.61
N PRO A 301 53.39 11.73 -3.97
CA PRO A 301 53.69 12.71 -5.03
C PRO A 301 53.33 12.20 -6.44
N ILE A 302 53.32 10.88 -6.66
CA ILE A 302 52.98 10.27 -7.96
C ILE A 302 51.47 10.39 -8.22
N VAL A 303 50.64 10.15 -7.19
CA VAL A 303 49.18 10.28 -7.31
C VAL A 303 48.76 11.72 -7.58
N LEU A 304 49.40 12.70 -6.92
CA LEU A 304 49.17 14.13 -7.20
C LEU A 304 49.56 14.53 -8.62
N GLY A 305 50.66 13.98 -9.14
CA GLY A 305 51.09 14.21 -10.53
C GLY A 305 50.08 13.69 -11.56
N ILE A 306 49.50 12.50 -11.32
CA ILE A 306 48.50 11.90 -12.21
C ILE A 306 47.21 12.73 -12.23
N ILE A 307 46.73 13.20 -11.06
CA ILE A 307 45.53 14.04 -10.95
C ILE A 307 45.74 15.38 -11.68
N GLY A 308 46.91 16.01 -11.52
CA GLY A 308 47.25 17.24 -12.24
C GLY A 308 47.30 17.07 -13.76
N GLY A 309 47.86 15.96 -14.24
CA GLY A 309 47.93 15.64 -15.67
C GLY A 309 46.54 15.45 -16.31
N ILE A 310 45.64 14.75 -15.63
CA ILE A 310 44.26 14.55 -16.09
C ILE A 310 43.52 15.90 -16.18
N PHE A 311 43.72 16.79 -15.21
CA PHE A 311 43.08 18.10 -15.20
C PHE A 311 43.51 19.00 -16.38
N ILE A 312 44.80 19.00 -16.71
CA ILE A 312 45.33 19.76 -17.87
C ILE A 312 44.78 19.18 -19.18
N LEU A 313 44.65 17.86 -19.29
CA LEU A 313 44.12 17.20 -20.48
C LEU A 313 42.64 17.53 -20.71
N ILE A 314 41.84 17.58 -19.65
CA ILE A 314 40.43 18.00 -19.70
C ILE A 314 40.31 19.47 -20.15
N LEU A 315 41.15 20.37 -19.61
CA LEU A 315 41.18 21.78 -20.03
C LEU A 315 41.59 21.95 -21.50
N GLY A 316 42.56 21.17 -21.97
CA GLY A 316 42.99 21.15 -23.36
C GLY A 316 41.87 20.69 -24.31
N LEU A 317 41.17 19.60 -23.96
CA LEU A 317 40.04 19.10 -24.73
C LEU A 317 38.88 20.10 -24.74
N TYR A 318 38.56 20.73 -23.60
CA TYR A 318 37.56 21.79 -23.53
C TYR A 318 37.91 22.97 -24.46
N TYR A 319 39.17 23.42 -24.45
CA TYR A 319 39.60 24.50 -25.33
C TYR A 319 39.47 24.14 -26.82
N ILE A 320 39.83 22.91 -27.20
CA ILE A 320 39.78 22.45 -28.60
C ILE A 320 38.34 22.26 -29.09
N PHE A 321 37.49 21.62 -28.30
CA PHE A 321 36.13 21.24 -28.73
C PHE A 321 35.08 22.30 -28.46
N VAL A 322 35.27 23.18 -27.47
CA VAL A 322 34.27 24.18 -27.08
C VAL A 322 34.73 25.59 -27.45
N GLU A 323 35.92 26.00 -27.01
CA GLU A 323 36.34 27.41 -27.12
C GLU A 323 36.81 27.78 -28.54
N ARG A 324 37.59 26.91 -29.20
CA ARG A 324 38.12 27.14 -30.57
C ARG A 324 36.99 27.28 -31.61
N PRO A 325 35.96 26.41 -31.63
CA PRO A 325 34.82 26.57 -32.53
C PRO A 325 33.98 27.81 -32.21
N ARG A 326 33.81 28.13 -30.92
CA ARG A 326 33.09 29.33 -30.47
C ARG A 326 33.75 30.61 -30.97
N LEU A 327 35.08 30.70 -30.90
CA LEU A 327 35.86 31.83 -31.43
C LEU A 327 35.79 31.93 -32.96
N LYS A 328 35.82 30.81 -33.69
CA LYS A 328 35.62 30.81 -35.16
C LYS A 328 34.23 31.33 -35.55
N ARG A 329 33.16 30.89 -34.87
CA ARG A 329 31.79 31.39 -35.11
C ARG A 329 31.68 32.88 -34.80
N ARG A 330 32.32 33.35 -33.73
CA ARG A 330 32.31 34.76 -33.33
C ARG A 330 33.02 35.65 -34.35
N ARG A 331 34.18 35.22 -34.88
CA ARG A 331 34.89 35.95 -35.95
C ARG A 331 34.11 35.97 -37.27
N ALA A 332 33.44 34.87 -37.62
CA ALA A 332 32.57 34.81 -38.80
C ALA A 332 31.37 35.77 -38.69
N TYR A 333 30.77 35.89 -37.50
CA TYR A 333 29.69 36.83 -37.23
C TYR A 333 30.12 38.30 -37.42
N TYR A 334 31.28 38.70 -36.87
CA TYR A 334 31.77 40.07 -37.04
C TYR A 334 32.21 40.38 -38.49
N LYS A 335 32.77 39.41 -39.21
CA LYS A 335 33.11 39.57 -40.64
C LYS A 335 31.85 39.76 -41.51
N LYS A 336 30.77 39.02 -41.22
CA LYS A 336 29.49 39.15 -41.93
C LYS A 336 28.75 40.46 -41.61
N ARG A 337 28.92 41.00 -40.39
CA ARG A 337 28.40 42.32 -39.97
C ARG A 337 29.17 43.49 -40.60
N ALA A 338 30.48 43.36 -40.78
CA ALA A 338 31.29 44.38 -41.46
C ALA A 338 30.93 44.50 -42.96
N ASN A 339 30.77 43.37 -43.66
CA ASN A 339 30.37 43.39 -45.08
C ASN A 339 28.96 43.95 -45.31
N ARG A 340 28.03 43.77 -44.36
CA ARG A 340 26.69 44.38 -44.44
C ARG A 340 26.67 45.90 -44.23
N ARG A 341 27.69 46.48 -43.59
CA ARG A 341 27.81 47.94 -43.47
C ARG A 341 28.33 48.56 -44.78
N MET A 342 29.32 47.93 -45.42
CA MET A 342 29.82 48.40 -46.72
C MET A 342 28.77 48.35 -47.84
N HIS A 343 27.90 47.33 -47.86
CA HIS A 343 26.87 47.22 -48.90
C HIS A 343 25.67 48.16 -48.71
N ASN A 344 25.49 48.75 -47.52
CA ASN A 344 24.42 49.72 -47.24
C ASN A 344 24.83 51.17 -47.54
N ASP A 345 26.13 51.46 -47.60
CA ASP A 345 26.63 52.78 -47.99
C ASP A 345 26.68 52.94 -49.53
N GLU A 346 26.79 51.84 -50.28
CA GLU A 346 26.83 51.84 -51.76
C GLU A 346 25.44 52.02 -52.41
N PHE A 347 24.34 51.88 -51.65
CA PHE A 347 22.96 52.09 -52.12
C PHE A 347 22.36 53.44 -51.65
N ARG A 348 23.17 54.33 -51.08
CA ARG A 348 22.74 55.68 -50.66
C ARG A 348 23.14 56.82 -51.61
N ASP A 349 23.94 56.54 -52.64
CA ASP A 349 24.38 57.50 -53.66
C ASP A 349 23.88 57.15 -55.08
N LEU A 350 22.64 56.66 -55.20
CA LEU A 350 21.91 56.56 -56.46
C LEU A 350 20.54 57.25 -56.37
#